data_AF-A0A2V8R3X0-F1
#
_entry.id   AF-A0A2V8R3X0-F1
#
_cell.length_a   1.000
_cell.length_b   1.000
_cell.length_c   1.000
_cell.angle_alpha   90.00
_cell.angle_beta   90.00
_cell.angle_gamma   90.00
#
_symmetry.space_group_name_H-M   'P 1'
#
loop_
_entity.id
_entity.type
_entity.pdbx_description
1 polymer ?
#
loop_
_entity_poly.entity_id
_entity_poly.type
_entity_poly.pdbx_seq_one_letter_code
_entity_poly.pdbx_strand_id
1 'polypeptide(L)' 'MNKHLVFVYGTLRRGSARAMSIRFPGSRFVADAKVSGSLYDLGAYPGLLLDESNSMVIGEVYEVDNETLIS' A
#
# COMPACT_ATOMS: atom_id res chain seq x y z
N MET A 1 -13.44 -3.00 17.25
CA MET A 1 -13.35 -2.70 15.80
C MET A 1 -12.24 -3.55 15.21
N ASN A 2 -12.48 -4.23 14.09
CA ASN A 2 -11.44 -5.03 13.44
C ASN A 2 -10.40 -4.11 12.80
N LYS A 3 -9.15 -4.55 12.85
CA LYS A 3 -8.00 -3.88 12.25
C LYS A 3 -7.44 -4.77 11.15
N HIS A 4 -7.03 -4.15 10.05
CA HIS A 4 -6.45 -4.82 8.89
C HIS A 4 -5.10 -4.23 8.57
N LEU A 5 -4.17 -5.06 8.11
CA LEU A 5 -2.90 -4.61 7.57
C LEU A 5 -3.02 -4.50 6.05
N VAL A 6 -2.73 -3.31 5.52
CA VAL A 6 -2.76 -3.02 4.08
C VAL A 6 -1.35 -2.64 3.63
N PHE A 7 -0.86 -3.34 2.62
CA PHE A 7 0.40 -3.02 1.95
C PHE A 7 0.17 -2.02 0.82
N VAL A 8 0.97 -0.97 0.80
CA VAL A 8 0.84 0.16 -0.11
C VAL A 8 2.14 0.37 -0.86
N TYR A 9 2.11 0.24 -2.19
CA TYR A 9 3.30 0.34 -3.04
C TYR A 9 3.31 1.56 -3.97
N GLY A 10 2.19 2.30 -4.04
CA GLY A 10 1.99 3.39 -5.01
C GLY A 10 1.79 4.77 -4.39
N THR A 11 0.92 5.56 -5.00
CA THR A 11 0.68 6.98 -4.67
C THR A 11 0.09 7.24 -3.28
N LEU A 12 -0.33 6.20 -2.54
CA LEU A 12 -0.75 6.33 -1.15
C LEU A 12 0.42 6.27 -0.16
N ARG A 13 1.67 6.07 -0.62
CA ARG A 13 2.85 6.11 0.25
C ARG A 13 3.10 7.50 0.83
N ARG A 14 3.83 7.59 1.95
CA ARG A 14 4.23 8.86 2.56
C ARG A 14 5.00 9.74 1.56
N GLY A 15 4.82 11.06 1.70
CA GLY A 15 5.44 12.06 0.82
C GLY A 15 4.71 12.30 -0.51
N SER A 16 3.76 11.44 -0.88
CA SER A 16 2.87 11.68 -2.02
C SER A 16 1.72 12.63 -1.65
N ALA A 17 1.20 13.37 -2.64
CA ALA A 17 0.02 14.21 -2.48
C ALA A 17 -1.24 13.44 -2.04
N ARG A 18 -1.26 12.11 -2.28
CA ARG A 18 -2.34 11.22 -1.86
C ARG A 18 -1.95 10.30 -0.71
N ALA A 19 -0.92 10.64 0.07
CA ALA A 19 -0.44 9.80 1.17
C ALA A 19 -1.57 9.29 2.07
N MET A 20 -1.44 8.05 2.55
CA MET A 20 -2.50 7.35 3.29
C MET A 20 -2.97 8.14 4.50
N SER A 21 -2.06 8.78 5.25
CA SER A 21 -2.40 9.61 6.41
C SER A 21 -3.17 10.90 6.07
N ILE A 22 -3.09 11.38 4.82
CA ILE A 22 -3.85 12.54 4.34
C ILE A 22 -5.25 12.10 3.90
N ARG A 23 -5.32 11.02 3.12
CA ARG A 23 -6.60 10.55 2.56
C ARG A 23 -7.47 9.83 3.60
N PHE A 24 -6.84 9.12 4.52
CA PHE A 24 -7.46 8.31 5.55
C PHE A 24 -6.79 8.59 6.91
N PRO A 25 -7.17 9.66 7.62
CA PRO A 25 -6.52 10.08 8.86
C PRO A 25 -6.55 9.04 9.99
N GLY A 26 -7.47 8.07 9.95
CA GLY A 26 -7.54 6.95 10.89
C GLY A 26 -6.55 5.81 10.60
N SER A 27 -5.86 5.84 9.46
CA SER A 27 -4.82 4.88 9.11
C SER A 27 -3.54 5.13 9.91
N ARG A 28 -2.92 4.05 10.40
CA ARG A 28 -1.69 4.13 11.19
C ARG A 28 -0.54 3.48 10.43
N PHE A 29 0.52 4.23 10.19
CA PHE A 29 1.75 3.66 9.65
C PHE A 29 2.32 2.60 10.60
N VAL A 30 2.74 1.46 10.06
CA VAL A 30 3.32 0.35 10.83
C VAL A 30 4.80 0.20 10.54
N ALA A 31 5.16 0.02 9.26
CA ALA A 31 6.55 -0.21 8.86
C ALA A 31 6.76 0.03 7.36
N ASP A 32 8.01 0.32 6.98
CA ASP A 32 8.45 0.15 5.60
C ASP A 32 8.52 -1.35 5.30
N ALA A 33 8.16 -1.75 4.09
CA ALA A 33 7.97 -3.16 3.74
C ALA A 33 8.36 -3.46 2.30
N LYS A 34 8.49 -4.76 2.01
CA LYS A 34 8.73 -5.27 0.67
C LYS A 34 8.04 -6.61 0.47
N VAL A 35 7.58 -6.87 -0.75
CA VAL A 35 6.96 -8.15 -1.15
C VAL A 35 7.61 -8.67 -2.42
N SER A 36 7.64 -10.00 -2.59
CA SER A 36 8.03 -10.63 -3.85
C SER A 36 6.94 -10.36 -4.90
N GLY A 37 7.34 -9.89 -6.07
CA GLY A 37 6.39 -9.57 -7.13
C GLY A 37 6.94 -8.65 -8.21
N SER A 38 6.15 -8.51 -9.26
CA SER A 38 6.46 -7.68 -10.42
C SER A 38 5.45 -6.54 -10.56
N LEU A 39 5.93 -5.37 -10.96
CA LEU A 39 5.09 -4.23 -11.36
C LEU A 39 4.89 -4.25 -12.87
N TYR A 40 3.63 -4.18 -13.30
CA TYR A 40 3.23 -4.09 -14.69
C TYR A 40 2.69 -2.70 -14.99
N ASP A 41 3.10 -2.14 -16.13
CA ASP A 41 2.60 -0.85 -16.58
C ASP A 41 1.13 -0.96 -17.00
N LEU A 42 0.26 -0.25 -16.27
CA LEU A 42 -1.17 -0.10 -16.54
C LEU A 42 -1.54 1.40 -16.69
N GLY A 43 -0.56 2.24 -16.98
CA GLY A 43 -0.67 3.69 -17.01
C GLY A 43 -0.25 4.34 -15.69
N ALA A 44 -1.02 5.34 -15.23
CA ALA A 44 -0.63 6.18 -14.08
C ALA A 44 -0.46 5.42 -12.75
N TYR A 45 -1.04 4.21 -12.65
CA TYR A 45 -0.95 3.36 -11.48
C TYR A 45 -0.55 1.94 -11.93
N PRO A 46 0.72 1.55 -11.77
CA PRO A 46 1.15 0.21 -12.16
C PRO A 46 0.45 -0.86 -11.30
N GLY A 47 0.21 -2.03 -11.88
CA GLY A 47 -0.35 -3.17 -11.18
C GLY A 47 0.72 -4.03 -10.54
N LEU A 48 0.54 -4.42 -9.28
CA LEU A 48 1.37 -5.40 -8.59
C LEU A 48 0.81 -6.81 -8.80
N LEU A 49 1.62 -7.70 -9.35
CA LEU A 49 1.37 -9.14 -9.33
C LEU A 49 2.32 -9.79 -8.32
N LEU A 50 1.76 -10.58 -7.39
CA LEU A 50 2.56 -11.43 -6.52
C LEU A 50 2.99 -12.66 -7.32
N ASP A 51 4.29 -12.84 -7.46
CA ASP A 51 4.89 -13.92 -8.23
C ASP A 51 6.21 -14.38 -7.58
N GLU A 52 6.73 -15.50 -8.10
CA GLU A 52 8.02 -16.07 -7.69
C GLU A 52 9.20 -15.43 -8.44
N SER A 53 9.03 -14.22 -8.98
CA SER A 53 10.18 -13.51 -9.54
C SER A 53 11.18 -13.17 -8.43
N ASN A 54 12.45 -12.99 -8.81
CA ASN A 54 13.48 -12.49 -7.89
C ASN A 54 13.35 -10.97 -7.65
N SER A 55 12.24 -10.35 -8.03
CA SER A 55 11.99 -8.91 -7.88
C SER A 55 11.29 -8.61 -6.56
N MET A 56 11.64 -7.48 -5.96
CA MET A 56 11.01 -7.01 -4.73
C MET A 56 10.33 -5.67 -4.97
N VAL A 57 9.05 -5.58 -4.62
CA VAL A 57 8.29 -4.33 -4.66
C VAL A 57 8.32 -3.68 -3.29
N ILE A 58 8.82 -2.45 -3.25
CA ILE A 58 8.95 -1.66 -2.04
C ILE A 58 7.65 -0.92 -1.76
N GLY A 59 7.24 -0.94 -0.50
CA GLY A 59 6.05 -0.25 -0.05
C GLY A 59 6.06 0.02 1.45
N GLU A 60 4.88 0.26 1.98
CA GLU A 60 4.62 0.59 3.37
C GLU A 60 3.44 -0.25 3.86
N VAL A 61 3.42 -0.61 5.14
CA VAL A 61 2.28 -1.27 5.78
C VAL A 61 1.54 -0.28 6.67
N TYR A 62 0.22 -0.25 6.51
CA TYR A 62 -0.69 0.54 7.33
C TYR A 62 -1.69 -0.36 8.05
N GLU A 63 -1.97 -0.04 9.31
CA GLU A 63 -3.13 -0.55 10.01
C GLU A 63 -4.33 0.34 9.71
N VAL A 64 -5.43 -0.25 9.26
CA VAL A 64 -6.68 0.46 8.94
C VAL A 64 -7.86 -0.22 9.64
N ASP A 65 -8.94 0.52 9.84
CA ASP A 65 -10.21 -0.05 10.29
C ASP A 65 -11.08 -0.51 9.11
N ASN A 66 -12.24 -1.09 9.44
CA ASN A 66 -13.18 -1.57 8.43
C ASN A 66 -13.71 -0.45 7.54
N GLU A 67 -13.97 0.74 8.08
CA GLU A 67 -14.52 1.88 7.32
C GLU A 67 -13.53 2.33 6.25
N THR A 68 -12.26 2.47 6.64
CA THR A 68 -11.17 2.80 5.72
C THR A 68 -10.93 1.71 4.68
N LEU A 69 -11.11 0.44 5.03
CA LEU A 69 -10.87 -0.67 4.10
C LEU A 69 -11.90 -0.72 2.96
N ILE A 70 -13.13 -0.28 3.20
CA ILE A 70 -14.24 -0.36 2.22
C ILE A 70 -14.52 0.96 1.47
N SER A 71 -13.84 2.04 1.82
CA SER A 71 -14.08 3.40 1.29
C SER A 71 -13.62 3.63 -0.14
#